data_AF-A0A3B9WMR5-F1
#
_entry.id   AF-A0A3B9WMR5-F1
#
_cell.length_a   1.000
_cell.length_b   1.000
_cell.length_c   1.000
_cell.angle_alpha   90.00
_cell.angle_beta   90.00
_cell.angle_gamma   90.00
#
_symmetry.space_group_name_H-M   'P 1'
#
loop_
_entity.id
_entity.type
_entity.pdbx_description
1 polymer ?
#
loop_
_entity_poly.entity_id
_entity_poly.type
_entity_poly.pdbx_seq_one_letter_code
_entity_poly.pdbx_strand_id
1 'polypeptide(L)'
;GADLVSAFRQTVGEFDGSVAIATASADEPNKVLLALRGSGQGLYVGIAEDRFIVASEPYGVVEETLSYVRMDGEALSDPSNPSSRGQVIVLDGDLAGAVEGMSMLAYDGTDLALNESNLAIAEVTTRDIDQIGRA
;
A
#
# COMPACT_ATOMS: atom_id res chain seq x y z
N GLY A 1 3.52 14.97 21.00
CA GLY A 1 2.62 14.62 19.88
C GLY A 1 2.79 13.16 19.57
N ALA A 2 1.85 12.54 18.86
CA ALA A 2 2.05 11.24 18.26
C ALA A 2 3.11 11.31 17.15
N ASP A 3 3.80 10.22 16.85
CA ASP A 3 4.68 10.11 15.66
C ASP A 3 3.86 10.20 14.37
N LEU A 4 4.53 10.42 13.22
CA LEU A 4 3.87 10.64 11.93
C LEU A 4 2.92 9.50 11.54
N VAL A 5 3.33 8.24 11.76
CA VAL A 5 2.52 7.06 11.41
C VAL A 5 1.27 6.99 12.28
N SER A 6 1.44 7.15 13.59
CA SER A 6 0.32 7.19 14.53
C SER A 6 -0.65 8.34 14.24
N ALA A 7 -0.15 9.53 13.93
CA ALA A 7 -0.95 10.71 13.61
C ALA A 7 -1.74 10.52 12.30
N PHE A 8 -1.09 10.00 11.26
CA PHE A 8 -1.73 9.66 10.00
C PHE A 8 -2.84 8.63 10.18
N ARG A 9 -2.55 7.49 10.84
CA ARG A 9 -3.54 6.43 11.10
C ARG A 9 -4.76 6.95 11.85
N GLN A 10 -4.55 7.74 12.91
CA GLN A 10 -5.66 8.33 13.67
C GLN A 10 -6.51 9.24 12.77
N THR A 11 -5.88 10.10 11.97
CA THR A 11 -6.56 11.03 11.06
C THR A 11 -7.43 10.29 10.03
N VAL A 12 -6.86 9.30 9.33
CA VAL A 12 -7.63 8.53 8.33
C VAL A 12 -8.71 7.65 8.97
N GLY A 13 -8.52 7.26 10.22
CA GLY A 13 -9.51 6.52 11.01
C GLY A 13 -10.80 7.29 11.25
N GLU A 14 -10.73 8.62 11.35
CA GLU A 14 -11.89 9.50 11.57
C GLU A 14 -12.76 9.72 10.33
N PHE A 15 -12.27 9.38 9.13
CA PHE A 15 -13.05 9.54 7.91
C PHE A 15 -14.21 8.55 7.86
N ASP A 16 -15.24 8.86 7.08
CA ASP A 16 -16.34 7.95 6.79
C ASP A 16 -16.23 7.40 5.38
N GLY A 17 -16.71 6.16 5.18
CA GLY A 17 -16.78 5.53 3.85
C GLY A 17 -15.46 4.95 3.35
N SER A 18 -15.41 4.74 2.02
CA SER A 18 -14.23 4.16 1.35
C SER A 18 -13.18 5.22 1.07
N VAL A 19 -11.93 4.95 1.42
CA VAL A 19 -10.80 5.88 1.24
C VAL A 19 -9.60 5.14 0.66
N ALA A 20 -8.86 5.83 -0.21
CA ALA A 20 -7.53 5.47 -0.68
C ALA A 20 -6.67 6.73 -0.64
N ILE A 21 -5.73 6.80 0.29
CA ILE A 21 -4.97 8.01 0.60
C ILE A 21 -3.49 7.68 0.61
N ALA A 22 -2.69 8.50 -0.08
CA ALA A 22 -1.24 8.51 0.01
C ALA A 22 -0.79 9.84 0.61
N THR A 23 0.22 9.82 1.48
CA THR A 23 0.76 11.01 2.14
C THR A 23 2.27 10.92 2.19
N ALA A 24 2.92 12.03 1.85
CA ALA A 24 4.34 12.27 2.11
C ALA A 24 4.46 13.50 3.03
N SER A 25 5.45 13.50 3.92
CA SER A 25 5.70 14.62 4.82
C SER A 25 7.12 15.13 4.64
N ALA A 26 7.30 16.45 4.75
CA ALA A 26 8.62 17.05 4.76
C ALA A 26 9.42 16.70 6.02
N ASP A 27 8.75 16.33 7.12
CA ASP A 27 9.40 15.95 8.38
C ASP A 27 10.08 14.58 8.29
N GLU A 28 9.53 13.66 7.48
CA GLU A 28 10.08 12.33 7.20
C GLU A 28 10.03 12.08 5.69
N PRO A 29 10.89 12.73 4.89
CA PRO A 29 10.79 12.77 3.44
C PRO A 29 11.05 11.42 2.76
N ASN A 30 11.70 10.50 3.46
CA ASN A 30 11.94 9.14 2.99
C ASN A 30 10.75 8.20 3.22
N LYS A 31 9.67 8.69 3.84
CA LYS A 31 8.47 7.88 4.10
C LYS A 31 7.28 8.31 3.26
N VAL A 32 6.56 7.31 2.77
CA VAL A 32 5.23 7.47 2.18
C VAL A 32 4.26 6.61 2.97
N LEU A 33 3.16 7.21 3.42
CA LEU A 33 2.11 6.53 4.17
C LEU A 33 0.89 6.33 3.28
N LEU A 34 0.38 5.11 3.25
CA LEU A 34 -0.75 4.70 2.46
C LEU A 34 -1.86 4.21 3.38
N ALA A 35 -3.10 4.56 3.08
CA ALA A 35 -4.27 4.08 3.80
C ALA A 35 -5.36 3.65 2.81
N LEU A 36 -5.87 2.43 2.99
CA LEU A 36 -6.97 1.88 2.22
C LEU A 36 -8.04 1.33 3.16
N ARG A 37 -9.29 1.73 2.96
CA ARG A 37 -10.44 1.17 3.67
C ARG A 37 -11.66 1.15 2.75
N GLY A 38 -12.42 0.05 2.82
CA GLY A 38 -13.54 -0.23 1.93
C GLY A 38 -13.12 -0.81 0.57
N SER A 39 -14.09 -1.31 -0.19
CA SER A 39 -13.89 -2.01 -1.47
C SER A 39 -13.94 -1.12 -2.70
N GLY A 40 -14.30 0.16 -2.55
CA GLY A 40 -14.53 1.05 -3.69
C GLY A 40 -13.26 1.54 -4.39
N GLN A 41 -12.07 1.26 -3.84
CA GLN A 41 -10.79 1.77 -4.32
C GLN A 41 -9.71 0.68 -4.18
N GLY A 42 -8.60 0.85 -4.91
CA GLY A 42 -7.43 -0.03 -4.83
C GLY A 42 -6.16 0.77 -4.61
N LEU A 43 -5.20 0.17 -3.91
CA LEU A 43 -3.82 0.63 -3.86
C LEU A 43 -2.91 -0.60 -4.02
N TYR A 44 -1.92 -0.43 -4.88
CA TYR A 44 -0.92 -1.44 -5.22
C TYR A 44 0.45 -0.83 -4.99
N VAL A 45 1.34 -1.58 -4.35
CA VAL A 45 2.72 -1.15 -4.09
C VAL A 45 3.66 -2.09 -4.83
N GLY A 46 4.23 -1.61 -5.92
CA GLY A 46 5.30 -2.26 -6.65
C GLY A 46 6.64 -2.14 -5.95
N ILE A 47 7.41 -3.22 -6.01
CA ILE A 47 8.79 -3.26 -5.53
C ILE A 47 9.71 -3.38 -6.75
N ALA A 48 10.44 -2.30 -7.06
CA ALA A 48 11.51 -2.27 -8.06
C ALA A 48 12.87 -2.15 -7.36
N GLU A 49 13.98 -2.38 -8.06
CA GLU A 49 15.33 -2.56 -7.48
C GLU A 49 15.72 -1.55 -6.40
N ASP A 50 15.34 -0.28 -6.53
CA ASP A 50 15.72 0.82 -5.63
C ASP A 50 14.57 1.76 -5.25
N ARG A 51 13.32 1.34 -5.48
CA ARG A 51 12.14 2.20 -5.28
C ARG A 51 10.85 1.41 -5.08
N PHE A 52 9.87 2.09 -4.48
CA PHE A 52 8.48 1.66 -4.48
C PHE A 52 7.67 2.48 -5.50
N ILE A 53 6.77 1.81 -6.23
CA ILE A 53 5.81 2.46 -7.13
C ILE A 53 4.41 2.23 -6.57
N VAL A 54 3.65 3.31 -6.33
CA VAL A 54 2.27 3.21 -5.84
C VAL A 54 1.30 3.57 -6.95
N ALA A 55 0.32 2.71 -7.21
CA ALA A 55 -0.73 2.98 -8.18
C ALA A 55 -2.09 2.53 -7.66
N SER A 56 -3.16 3.09 -8.21
CA SER A 56 -4.55 2.68 -7.89
C SER A 56 -4.97 1.37 -8.56
N GLU A 57 -4.21 0.93 -9.57
CA GLU A 57 -4.48 -0.24 -10.39
C GLU A 57 -3.16 -1.01 -10.63
N PRO A 58 -3.22 -2.34 -10.83
CA PRO A 58 -2.02 -3.15 -10.97
C PRO A 58 -1.19 -2.75 -12.20
N TYR A 59 -1.84 -2.29 -13.27
CA TYR A 59 -1.16 -1.88 -14.49
C TYR A 59 -0.16 -0.73 -14.28
N GLY A 60 -0.47 0.23 -13.40
CA GLY A 60 0.47 1.32 -13.09
C GLY A 60 1.73 0.84 -12.34
N VAL A 61 1.70 -0.37 -11.78
CA VAL A 61 2.87 -0.99 -11.16
C VAL A 61 3.64 -1.85 -12.16
N VAL A 62 2.95 -2.63 -13.01
CA VAL A 62 3.60 -3.57 -13.95
C VAL A 62 4.39 -2.90 -15.06
N GLU A 63 4.17 -1.61 -15.30
CA GLU A 63 5.03 -0.79 -16.15
C GLU A 63 6.48 -0.72 -15.63
N GLU A 64 6.68 -0.86 -14.32
CA GLU A 64 7.98 -0.69 -13.67
C GLU A 64 8.48 -1.98 -12.98
N THR A 65 7.58 -2.86 -12.51
CA THR A 65 7.93 -4.11 -11.83
C THR A 65 6.80 -5.14 -11.84
N LEU A 66 7.15 -6.42 -11.96
CA LEU A 66 6.17 -7.52 -11.91
C LEU A 66 5.78 -7.92 -10.48
N SER A 67 6.51 -7.48 -9.47
CA SER A 67 6.28 -7.86 -8.07
C SER A 67 5.61 -6.72 -7.30
N TYR A 68 4.47 -7.01 -6.68
CA TYR A 68 3.71 -6.01 -5.95
C TYR A 68 2.92 -6.57 -4.78
N VAL A 69 2.63 -5.70 -3.80
CA VAL A 69 1.64 -5.95 -2.75
C VAL A 69 0.33 -5.27 -3.14
N ARG A 70 -0.77 -6.01 -3.12
CA ARG A 70 -2.12 -5.45 -3.22
C ARG A 70 -2.65 -5.19 -1.82
N MET A 71 -3.02 -3.94 -1.54
CA MET A 71 -3.71 -3.61 -0.29
C MET A 71 -5.15 -4.14 -0.30
N ASP A 72 -5.62 -4.57 0.87
CA ASP A 72 -6.99 -5.02 1.11
C ASP A 72 -7.70 -4.05 2.08
N GLY A 73 -8.59 -3.24 1.52
CA GLY A 73 -9.38 -2.26 2.28
C GLY A 73 -10.51 -2.87 3.12
N GLU A 74 -10.82 -4.15 2.94
CA GLU A 74 -11.87 -4.85 3.67
C GLU A 74 -11.35 -5.82 4.72
N ALA A 75 -10.04 -6.13 4.70
CA ALA A 75 -9.37 -6.98 5.67
C ALA A 75 -9.65 -6.52 7.11
N LEU A 76 -9.88 -7.49 7.99
CA LEU A 76 -10.01 -7.32 9.43
C LEU A 76 -8.87 -8.07 10.11
N SER A 77 -8.03 -7.36 10.87
CA SER A 77 -7.04 -8.00 11.76
C SER A 77 -7.71 -8.75 12.90
N ASP A 78 -8.85 -8.26 13.39
CA ASP A 78 -9.67 -8.91 14.41
C ASP A 78 -11.14 -8.93 13.93
N PRO A 79 -11.71 -10.11 13.62
CA PRO A 79 -13.11 -10.25 13.21
C PRO A 79 -14.14 -9.72 14.22
N SER A 80 -13.76 -9.60 15.50
CA SER A 80 -14.60 -9.07 16.57
C SER A 80 -14.51 -7.55 16.74
N ASN A 81 -13.55 -6.89 16.07
CA ASN A 81 -13.31 -5.46 16.13
C ASN A 81 -13.49 -4.79 14.75
N PRO A 82 -14.69 -4.28 14.41
CA PRO A 82 -14.93 -3.62 13.12
C PRO A 82 -14.03 -2.40 12.86
N SER A 83 -13.50 -1.75 13.89
CA SER A 83 -12.58 -0.61 13.77
C SER A 83 -11.21 -1.00 13.25
N SER A 84 -10.90 -2.30 13.20
CA SER A 84 -9.65 -2.81 12.64
C SER A 84 -9.66 -2.90 11.11
N ARG A 85 -10.78 -2.55 10.46
CA ARG A 85 -10.98 -2.75 9.02
C ARG A 85 -10.08 -1.86 8.18
N GLY A 86 -9.47 -2.47 7.16
CA GLY A 86 -8.60 -1.82 6.21
C GLY A 86 -7.14 -1.88 6.64
N GLN A 87 -6.28 -1.29 5.81
CA GLN A 87 -4.83 -1.39 5.96
C GLN A 87 -4.19 -0.03 5.83
N VAL A 88 -3.14 0.16 6.62
CA VAL A 88 -2.18 1.26 6.51
C VAL A 88 -0.84 0.64 6.16
N ILE A 89 -0.17 1.11 5.11
CA ILE A 89 1.21 0.72 4.78
C ILE A 89 2.11 1.94 4.96
N VAL A 90 3.27 1.72 5.56
CA VAL A 90 4.37 2.70 5.58
C VAL A 90 5.46 2.18 4.68
N LEU A 91 5.86 2.99 3.71
CA LEU A 91 7.01 2.75 2.85
C LEU A 91 8.20 3.50 3.40
N ASP A 92 9.34 2.84 3.51
CA ASP A 92 10.63 3.42 3.89
C ASP A 92 11.59 3.37 2.71
N GLY A 93 11.82 4.54 2.10
CA GLY A 93 12.69 4.69 0.93
C GLY A 93 14.15 4.33 1.19
N ASP A 94 14.62 4.39 2.44
CA ASP A 94 16.00 3.99 2.79
C ASP A 94 16.19 2.46 2.69
N LEU A 95 15.09 1.70 2.65
CA LEU A 95 15.04 0.25 2.51
C LEU A 95 14.27 -0.19 1.25
N ALA A 96 14.14 0.71 0.27
CA ALA A 96 13.48 0.39 -0.99
C ALA A 96 14.24 -0.73 -1.74
N GLY A 97 13.51 -1.48 -2.56
CA GLY A 97 14.05 -2.66 -3.25
C GLY A 97 13.52 -3.99 -2.72
N ALA A 98 12.97 -4.00 -1.50
CA ALA A 98 12.53 -5.23 -0.86
C ALA A 98 11.29 -5.01 0.03
N VAL A 99 10.63 -6.12 0.41
CA VAL A 99 9.40 -6.09 1.22
C VAL A 99 9.65 -5.57 2.64
N GLU A 100 10.89 -5.71 3.13
CA GLU A 100 11.36 -5.25 4.44
C GLU A 100 11.35 -3.72 4.56
N GLY A 101 11.38 -2.99 3.44
CA GLY A 101 11.18 -1.54 3.43
C GLY A 101 9.71 -1.13 3.58
N MET A 102 8.83 -2.07 3.89
CA MET A 102 7.43 -1.80 4.15
C MET A 102 7.01 -2.34 5.51
N SER A 103 6.11 -1.61 6.18
CA SER A 103 5.36 -2.11 7.32
C SER A 103 3.87 -1.93 7.10
N MET A 104 3.06 -2.81 7.68
CA MET A 104 1.61 -2.79 7.54
C MET A 104 0.94 -2.81 8.91
N LEU A 105 -0.07 -1.97 9.07
CA LEU A 105 -0.91 -1.90 10.27
C LEU A 105 -2.39 -1.99 9.89
N ALA A 106 -3.20 -2.54 10.79
CA ALA A 106 -4.63 -2.35 10.78
C ALA A 106 -5.00 -0.95 11.29
N TYR A 107 -6.24 -0.52 11.04
CA TYR A 107 -6.71 0.79 11.49
C TYR A 107 -6.76 0.96 13.01
N ASP A 108 -6.85 -0.13 13.78
CA ASP A 108 -6.77 -0.10 15.24
C ASP A 108 -5.32 -0.01 15.78
N GLY A 109 -4.32 -0.11 14.89
CA GLY A 109 -2.90 -0.03 15.22
C GLY A 109 -2.23 -1.40 15.42
N THR A 110 -2.95 -2.50 15.19
CA THR A 110 -2.36 -3.84 15.20
C THR A 110 -1.38 -4.00 14.04
N ASP A 111 -0.16 -4.45 14.33
CA ASP A 111 0.81 -4.80 13.29
C ASP A 111 0.33 -6.01 12.48
N LEU A 112 0.41 -5.89 11.16
CA LEU A 112 0.07 -6.94 10.22
C LEU A 112 1.35 -7.52 9.61
N ALA A 113 1.41 -8.85 9.51
CA ALA A 113 2.53 -9.51 8.88
C ALA A 113 2.61 -9.13 7.39
N LEU A 114 3.74 -8.59 6.99
CA LEU A 114 4.08 -8.27 5.61
C LEU A 114 5.43 -8.91 5.27
N ASN A 115 5.43 -9.83 4.32
CA ASN A 115 6.60 -10.60 3.89
C ASN A 115 6.42 -11.05 2.43
N GLU A 116 7.37 -11.83 1.91
CA GLU A 116 7.36 -12.30 0.51
C GLU A 116 6.08 -13.04 0.11
N SER A 117 5.38 -13.71 1.04
CA SER A 117 4.10 -14.39 0.72
C SER A 117 2.96 -13.44 0.39
N ASN A 118 3.09 -12.16 0.73
CA ASN A 118 2.14 -11.12 0.37
C ASN A 118 2.38 -10.58 -1.05
N LEU A 119 3.51 -10.94 -1.69
CA LEU A 119 3.85 -10.49 -3.04
C LEU A 119 3.03 -11.28 -4.06
N ALA A 120 2.31 -10.54 -4.88
CA ALA A 120 1.76 -11.04 -6.12
C ALA A 120 2.77 -10.82 -7.24
N ILE A 121 2.88 -11.80 -8.14
CA ILE A 121 3.62 -11.67 -9.39
C ILE A 121 2.60 -11.47 -10.51
N ALA A 122 2.75 -10.38 -11.26
CA ALA A 122 1.92 -10.11 -12.42
C ALA A 122 2.19 -11.15 -13.52
N GLU A 123 1.17 -11.92 -13.88
CA GLU A 123 1.18 -12.76 -15.07
C GLU A 123 0.90 -11.88 -16.29
N VAL A 124 1.95 -11.35 -16.91
CA VAL A 124 1.78 -10.61 -18.17
C VAL A 124 1.46 -11.60 -19.27
N THR A 125 0.20 -11.64 -19.72
CA THR A 125 -0.11 -12.33 -20.97
C THR A 125 0.27 -11.44 -22.14
N THR A 126 0.87 -12.02 -23.18
CA THR A 126 1.47 -11.35 -24.33
C THR A 126 0.54 -10.42 -25.12
N ARG A 127 -0.77 -10.36 -24.81
CA ARG A 127 -1.74 -9.46 -25.43
C ARG A 127 -1.70 -8.03 -24.90
N ASP A 128 -1.17 -7.79 -23.71
CA ASP A 128 -1.20 -6.45 -23.09
C ASP A 128 -0.05 -5.55 -23.58
N ILE A 129 0.99 -6.11 -24.19
CA ILE A 129 2.15 -5.35 -24.72
C ILE A 129 1.76 -4.50 -25.95
N ASP A 130 0.76 -4.93 -26.73
CA ASP A 130 0.39 -4.26 -28.00
C ASP A 130 -0.24 -2.86 -27.80
N GLN A 131 -0.70 -2.51 -26.59
CA GLN A 131 -1.16 -1.15 -26.27
C GLN A 131 -0.05 -0.20 -25.78
N ILE A 132 1.10 -0.73 -25.36
CA ILE A 132 2.22 0.03 -24.79
C ILE A 132 3.08 0.69 -25.88
N GLY A 133 3.00 0.22 -27.13
CA GLY A 133 3.76 0.77 -28.26
C GLY A 133 3.20 2.05 -28.91
N ARG A 134 2.17 2.69 -28.33
CA ARG A 134 1.57 3.92 -28.87
C ARG A 134 1.23 4.93 -27.77
N ALA A 135 2.25 5.51 -27.16
CA ALA A 135 2.18 6.81 -26.52
C ALA A 135 3.39 7.64 -26.93
#